data_AF-A0A359JKK2-F1
#
_entry.id   AF-A0A359JKK2-F1
#
_cell.length_a   1.000
_cell.length_b   1.000
_cell.length_c   1.000
_cell.angle_alpha   90.00
_cell.angle_beta   90.00
_cell.angle_gamma   90.00
#
_symmetry.space_group_name_H-M   'P 1'
#
loop_
_entity.id
_entity.type
_entity.pdbx_description
1 polymer ?
#
loop_
_entity_poly.entity_id
_entity_poly.type
_entity_poly.pdbx_seq_one_letter_code
_entity_poly.pdbx_strand_id
1 'polypeptide(L)'
;MSFLSILYTTLIAPLELFFETIFSISNRLIRNEGLSIIVLSITVNFLVLPLYKRADELQAAERDAREKMAPGIAHLKETFSGDKRFMILQTFYRQNHYSPIYALRSSASLLLQIPFFIAAYNLLSGMQSLKGMSFGFISDLGKEDALFMIGSFPVNILPILMTLINIISGFVYTKGHPVSEKLRVYGLALFFLILLYHSPSGLVFYWLLNNVFSLMKNIFYKLKDPKKILSIIAAAAGASLLLLTWTAGSLDMRQKVLLSILSLLLLLPFLSRTRKTDTPRKERPKDALIFFSGALLMSVLTGLLIPIDVISASPEEFINVRFPFDPSLHVLYTMCLAFGLWVLWGGILYFFMKDRSKSYFSEGIWLICGISIVDYLTAGTDRGLLSPNLQYEEFPVFKLSEYLINSLIVLVLVLAFHFFFKKFRTLVRIVLIAGIVGVIG
;
A
#
# COMPACT_ATOMS: atom_id res chain seq x y z
N MET A 1 -3.31 -20.84 16.20
CA MET A 1 -3.39 -19.36 16.08
C MET A 1 -4.66 -18.86 16.76
N SER A 2 -4.63 -17.76 17.51
CA SER A 2 -5.83 -17.14 18.09
C SER A 2 -6.60 -16.31 17.05
N PHE A 3 -7.89 -16.01 17.29
CA PHE A 3 -8.68 -15.17 16.39
C PHE A 3 -8.04 -13.80 16.11
N LEU A 4 -7.50 -13.14 17.14
CA LEU A 4 -6.81 -11.87 17.00
C LEU A 4 -5.55 -11.98 16.14
N SER A 5 -4.80 -13.09 16.27
CA SER A 5 -3.63 -13.32 15.41
C SER A 5 -4.02 -13.52 13.95
N ILE A 6 -5.12 -14.23 13.66
CA ILE A 6 -5.63 -14.39 12.29
C ILE A 6 -6.03 -13.03 11.71
N LEU A 7 -6.73 -12.21 12.50
CA LEU A 7 -7.15 -10.87 12.08
C LEU A 7 -5.94 -9.98 11.79
N TYR A 8 -4.93 -9.99 12.67
CA TYR A 8 -3.67 -9.27 12.47
C TYR A 8 -2.92 -9.74 11.22
N THR A 9 -2.73 -11.05 11.06
CA THR A 9 -2.00 -11.63 9.92
C THR A 9 -2.72 -11.37 8.60
N THR A 10 -4.05 -11.27 8.62
CA THR A 10 -4.82 -10.99 7.39
C THR A 10 -4.87 -9.51 7.05
N LEU A 11 -4.97 -8.62 8.06
CA LEU A 11 -5.15 -7.19 7.83
C LEU A 11 -3.84 -6.39 7.82
N ILE A 12 -2.92 -6.67 8.75
CA ILE A 12 -1.76 -5.80 9.02
C ILE A 12 -0.49 -6.39 8.42
N ALA A 13 -0.23 -7.69 8.61
CA ALA A 13 1.01 -8.31 8.13
C ALA A 13 1.28 -8.16 6.61
N PRO A 14 0.27 -8.14 5.69
CA PRO A 14 0.53 -7.88 4.27
C PRO A 14 1.05 -6.45 4.03
N LEU A 15 0.59 -5.47 4.82
CA LEU A 15 1.09 -4.11 4.76
C LEU A 15 2.51 -4.04 5.32
N GLU A 16 2.82 -4.77 6.39
CA GLU A 16 4.18 -4.85 6.94
C GLU A 16 5.15 -5.43 5.92
N LEU A 17 4.79 -6.55 5.29
CA LEU A 17 5.56 -7.16 4.20
C LEU A 17 5.78 -6.17 3.06
N PHE A 18 4.74 -5.41 2.70
CA PHE A 18 4.81 -4.41 1.66
C PHE A 18 5.78 -3.26 2.01
N PHE A 19 5.71 -2.75 3.24
CA PHE A 19 6.59 -1.70 3.73
C PHE A 19 8.04 -2.19 3.85
N GLU A 20 8.24 -3.38 4.40
CA GLU A 20 9.55 -4.01 4.55
C GLU A 20 10.20 -4.22 3.18
N THR A 21 9.44 -4.68 2.19
CA THR A 21 9.93 -4.86 0.82
C THR A 21 10.42 -3.54 0.24
N ILE A 22 9.65 -2.46 0.36
CA ILE A 22 10.07 -1.14 -0.13
C ILE A 22 11.33 -0.67 0.61
N PHE A 23 11.33 -0.77 1.93
CA PHE A 23 12.46 -0.32 2.75
C PHE A 23 13.73 -1.11 2.43
N SER A 24 13.63 -2.44 2.34
CA SER A 24 14.75 -3.34 2.04
C SER A 24 15.33 -3.09 0.66
N ILE A 25 14.49 -2.93 -0.37
CA ILE A 25 14.93 -2.56 -1.72
C ILE A 25 15.62 -1.21 -1.69
N SER A 26 15.03 -0.21 -1.03
CA SER A 26 15.62 1.12 -0.91
C SER A 26 16.97 1.07 -0.20
N ASN A 27 17.08 0.36 0.92
CA ASN A 27 18.30 0.31 1.69
C ASN A 27 19.41 -0.46 0.95
N ARG A 28 19.07 -1.50 0.19
CA ARG A 28 20.02 -2.19 -0.70
C ARG A 28 20.56 -1.29 -1.81
N LEU A 29 19.77 -0.33 -2.29
CA LEU A 29 20.17 0.59 -3.36
C LEU A 29 20.95 1.81 -2.82
N ILE A 30 20.49 2.39 -1.71
CA ILE A 30 21.01 3.67 -1.20
C ILE A 30 22.07 3.47 -0.11
N ARG A 31 21.97 2.38 0.67
CA ARG A 31 22.81 2.09 1.84
C ARG A 31 22.79 3.23 2.87
N ASN A 32 21.62 3.84 3.03
CA ASN A 32 21.36 4.88 4.03
C ASN A 32 19.91 4.75 4.50
N GLU A 33 19.74 4.58 5.81
CA GLU A 33 18.47 4.26 6.45
C GLU A 33 17.53 5.46 6.42
N GLY A 34 18.02 6.67 6.71
CA GLY A 34 17.21 7.88 6.70
C GLY A 34 16.67 8.23 5.30
N LEU A 35 17.50 8.10 4.26
CA LEU A 35 17.04 8.21 2.87
C LEU A 35 16.08 7.08 2.50
N SER A 36 16.26 5.89 3.04
CA SER A 36 15.35 4.77 2.80
C SER A 36 13.98 4.98 3.43
N ILE A 37 13.90 5.64 4.59
CA ILE A 37 12.63 6.10 5.17
C ILE A 37 11.95 7.13 4.25
N ILE A 38 12.71 8.04 3.63
CA ILE A 38 12.16 9.00 2.67
C ILE A 38 11.56 8.30 1.45
N VAL A 39 12.30 7.36 0.86
CA VAL A 39 11.83 6.59 -0.30
C VAL A 39 10.61 5.74 0.07
N LEU A 40 10.61 5.12 1.27
CA LEU A 40 9.46 4.38 1.79
C LEU A 40 8.23 5.29 1.86
N SER A 41 8.33 6.45 2.52
CA SER A 41 7.21 7.40 2.64
C SER A 41 6.69 7.84 1.29
N ILE A 42 7.56 8.28 0.39
CA ILE A 42 7.15 8.75 -0.94
C ILE A 42 6.45 7.64 -1.72
N THR A 43 7.04 6.43 -1.75
CA THR A 43 6.53 5.28 -2.51
C THR A 43 5.15 4.85 -2.00
N VAL A 44 5.02 4.65 -0.68
CA VAL A 44 3.73 4.28 -0.07
C VAL A 44 2.67 5.34 -0.35
N ASN A 45 2.98 6.62 -0.14
CA ASN A 45 2.02 7.70 -0.38
C ASN A 45 1.55 7.75 -1.84
N PHE A 46 2.44 7.57 -2.82
CA PHE A 46 2.05 7.54 -4.23
C PHE A 46 1.19 6.34 -4.59
N LEU A 47 1.47 5.16 -4.03
CA LEU A 47 0.73 3.95 -4.32
C LEU A 47 -0.66 3.94 -3.68
N VAL A 48 -0.80 4.52 -2.49
CA VAL A 48 -2.08 4.63 -1.78
C VAL A 48 -2.87 5.87 -2.23
N LEU A 49 -2.26 6.80 -2.96
CA LEU A 49 -2.91 8.03 -3.45
C LEU A 49 -4.27 7.81 -4.15
N PRO A 50 -4.47 6.78 -5.01
CA PRO A 50 -5.77 6.53 -5.62
C PRO A 50 -6.85 6.17 -4.59
N LEU A 51 -6.46 5.45 -3.53
CA LEU A 51 -7.37 5.05 -2.45
C LEU A 51 -7.74 6.26 -1.61
N TYR A 52 -6.75 7.07 -1.20
CA TYR A 52 -7.01 8.31 -0.47
C TYR A 52 -7.92 9.24 -1.26
N LYS A 53 -7.67 9.42 -2.56
CA LYS A 53 -8.53 10.27 -3.40
C LYS A 53 -9.97 9.79 -3.41
N ARG A 54 -10.19 8.49 -3.52
CA ARG A 54 -11.54 7.93 -3.55
C ARG A 54 -12.21 7.97 -2.18
N ALA A 55 -11.45 7.79 -1.10
CA ALA A 55 -11.92 8.01 0.27
C ALA A 55 -12.30 9.48 0.52
N ASP A 56 -11.54 10.43 -0.04
CA ASP A 56 -11.83 11.87 0.01
C ASP A 56 -13.11 12.20 -0.80
N GLU A 57 -13.29 11.59 -1.98
CA GLU A 57 -14.52 11.72 -2.79
C GLU A 57 -15.77 11.20 -2.03
N LEU A 58 -15.66 10.08 -1.32
CA LEU A 58 -16.75 9.54 -0.50
C LEU A 58 -17.09 10.45 0.67
N GLN A 59 -16.08 11.04 1.32
CA GLN A 59 -16.29 12.02 2.38
C GLN A 59 -16.96 13.30 1.88
N ALA A 60 -16.55 13.80 0.71
CA ALA A 60 -17.14 14.98 0.10
C ALA A 60 -18.63 14.75 -0.24
N ALA A 61 -18.95 13.62 -0.89
CA ALA A 61 -20.33 13.27 -1.20
C ALA A 61 -21.22 13.15 0.05
N GLU A 62 -20.68 12.57 1.11
CA GLU A 62 -21.35 12.47 2.40
C GLU A 62 -21.56 13.85 3.06
N ARG A 63 -20.56 14.73 2.96
CA ARG A 63 -20.64 16.09 3.48
C ARG A 63 -21.73 16.89 2.76
N ASP A 64 -21.75 16.84 1.44
CA ASP A 64 -22.74 17.54 0.60
C ASP A 64 -24.17 17.06 0.92
N ALA A 65 -24.36 15.76 1.13
CA ALA A 65 -25.65 15.21 1.54
C ALA A 65 -26.07 15.73 2.91
N ARG A 66 -25.15 15.78 3.88
CA ARG A 66 -25.42 16.30 5.22
C ARG A 66 -25.73 17.78 5.24
N GLU A 67 -24.99 18.59 4.46
CA GLU A 67 -25.20 20.03 4.35
C GLU A 67 -26.59 20.35 3.79
N LYS A 68 -27.03 19.62 2.75
CA LYS A 68 -28.39 19.76 2.19
C LYS A 68 -29.50 19.45 3.19
N MET A 69 -29.30 18.45 4.04
CA MET A 69 -30.29 18.03 5.04
C MET A 69 -30.24 18.85 6.34
N ALA A 70 -29.14 19.54 6.62
CA ALA A 70 -28.90 20.25 7.88
C ALA A 70 -30.05 21.19 8.32
N PRO A 71 -30.63 22.06 7.45
CA PRO A 71 -31.71 22.96 7.87
C PRO A 71 -32.98 22.19 8.24
N GLY A 72 -33.35 21.16 7.47
CA GLY A 72 -34.51 20.32 7.77
C GLY A 72 -34.34 19.55 9.09
N ILE A 73 -33.15 19.00 9.33
CA ILE A 73 -32.82 18.35 10.60
C ILE A 73 -32.94 19.33 11.77
N ALA A 74 -32.42 20.56 11.63
CA ALA A 74 -32.50 21.57 12.69
C ALA A 74 -33.96 21.90 13.04
N HIS A 75 -34.77 22.19 12.03
CA HIS A 75 -36.20 22.49 12.22
C HIS A 75 -36.96 21.34 12.90
N LEU A 76 -36.73 20.09 12.48
CA LEU A 76 -37.36 18.92 13.10
C LEU A 76 -36.92 18.71 14.55
N LYS A 77 -35.66 19.02 14.88
CA LYS A 77 -35.13 18.92 16.24
C LYS A 77 -35.70 19.97 17.19
N GLU A 78 -36.04 21.14 16.68
CA GLU A 78 -36.69 22.23 17.42
C GLU A 78 -38.20 21.98 17.58
N THR A 79 -38.85 21.45 16.54
CA THR A 79 -40.31 21.26 16.51
C THR A 79 -40.77 20.06 17.33
N PHE A 80 -40.00 18.97 17.32
CA PHE A 80 -40.38 17.71 17.95
C PHE A 80 -39.42 17.30 19.07
N SER A 81 -39.95 16.64 20.10
CA SER A 81 -39.19 16.12 21.24
C SER A 81 -39.51 14.64 21.51
N GLY A 82 -38.67 13.98 22.32
CA GLY A 82 -38.83 12.57 22.72
C GLY A 82 -38.85 11.60 21.54
N ASP A 83 -39.64 10.53 21.66
CA ASP A 83 -39.75 9.47 20.65
C ASP A 83 -40.29 9.95 19.31
N LYS A 84 -41.18 10.96 19.33
CA LYS A 84 -41.72 11.58 18.11
C LYS A 84 -40.61 12.17 17.24
N ARG A 85 -39.64 12.84 17.86
CA ARG A 85 -38.46 13.38 17.16
C ARG A 85 -37.65 12.27 16.50
N PHE A 86 -37.43 11.16 17.21
CA PHE A 86 -36.68 10.03 16.68
C PHE A 86 -37.36 9.43 15.43
N MET A 87 -38.67 9.14 15.52
CA MET A 87 -39.44 8.57 14.42
C MET A 87 -39.49 9.49 13.19
N ILE A 88 -39.68 10.80 13.40
CA ILE A 88 -39.75 11.78 12.32
C ILE A 88 -38.38 11.97 11.67
N LEU A 89 -37.30 12.07 12.45
CA LEU A 89 -35.94 12.16 11.91
C LEU A 89 -35.58 10.90 11.10
N GLN A 90 -35.92 9.71 11.59
CA GLN A 90 -35.69 8.47 10.85
C GLN A 90 -36.46 8.43 9.53
N THR A 91 -37.71 8.90 9.53
CA THR A 91 -38.53 9.01 8.32
C THR A 91 -37.94 10.01 7.33
N PHE A 92 -37.49 11.17 7.82
CA PHE A 92 -36.82 12.20 7.02
C PHE A 92 -35.54 11.67 6.38
N TYR A 93 -34.70 10.94 7.13
CA TYR A 93 -33.51 10.29 6.57
C TYR A 93 -33.87 9.28 5.48
N ARG A 94 -34.89 8.45 5.70
CA ARG A 94 -35.35 7.46 4.71
C ARG A 94 -35.86 8.12 3.43
N GLN A 95 -36.60 9.22 3.53
CA GLN A 95 -37.08 10.00 2.39
C GLN A 95 -35.93 10.61 1.57
N ASN A 96 -34.83 10.99 2.24
CA ASN A 96 -33.63 11.50 1.59
C ASN A 96 -32.64 10.40 1.15
N HIS A 97 -33.06 9.12 1.17
CA HIS A 97 -32.21 7.96 0.88
C HIS A 97 -30.89 7.94 1.69
N TYR A 98 -30.93 8.48 2.90
CA TYR A 98 -29.78 8.62 3.77
C TYR A 98 -29.82 7.55 4.88
N SER A 99 -28.70 6.84 5.05
CA SER A 99 -28.51 5.93 6.18
C SER A 99 -27.54 6.55 7.18
N PRO A 100 -27.84 6.52 8.49
CA PRO A 100 -26.90 6.96 9.52
C PRO A 100 -25.54 6.24 9.47
N ILE A 101 -25.49 5.03 8.94
CA ILE A 101 -24.25 4.26 8.74
C ILE A 101 -23.31 4.96 7.75
N TYR A 102 -23.84 5.81 6.86
CA TYR A 102 -23.03 6.61 5.94
C TYR A 102 -22.18 7.66 6.65
N ALA A 103 -22.48 7.98 7.92
CA ALA A 103 -21.56 8.76 8.76
C ALA A 103 -20.19 8.08 8.92
N LEU A 104 -20.09 6.74 8.81
CA LEU A 104 -18.79 6.04 8.79
C LEU A 104 -17.97 6.39 7.52
N ARG A 105 -18.63 6.74 6.42
CA ARG A 105 -17.96 7.25 5.20
C ARG A 105 -17.28 8.59 5.47
N SER A 106 -17.77 9.38 6.43
CA SER A 106 -17.11 10.63 6.86
C SER A 106 -15.75 10.39 7.55
N SER A 107 -15.47 9.15 7.95
CA SER A 107 -14.18 8.72 8.53
C SER A 107 -13.42 7.78 7.60
N ALA A 108 -13.81 7.64 6.33
CA ALA A 108 -13.22 6.66 5.41
C ALA A 108 -11.69 6.82 5.24
N SER A 109 -11.19 8.05 5.13
CA SER A 109 -9.74 8.30 5.03
C SER A 109 -9.02 7.94 6.33
N LEU A 110 -9.60 8.26 7.48
CA LEU A 110 -9.05 7.91 8.79
C LEU A 110 -9.01 6.39 9.01
N LEU A 111 -10.09 5.69 8.67
CA LEU A 111 -10.16 4.22 8.77
C LEU A 111 -9.14 3.54 7.84
N LEU A 112 -8.91 4.11 6.65
CA LEU A 112 -7.86 3.64 5.76
C LEU A 112 -6.46 3.89 6.33
N GLN A 113 -6.26 4.98 7.06
CA GLN A 113 -4.94 5.36 7.59
C GLN A 113 -4.48 4.48 8.77
N ILE A 114 -5.40 3.95 9.58
CA ILE A 114 -5.07 3.16 10.79
C ILE A 114 -4.23 1.90 10.45
N PRO A 115 -4.61 1.01 9.51
CA PRO A 115 -3.80 -0.16 9.18
C PRO A 115 -2.39 0.19 8.69
N PHE A 116 -2.26 1.24 7.87
CA PHE A 116 -0.98 1.71 7.37
C PHE A 116 -0.11 2.30 8.48
N PHE A 117 -0.73 2.97 9.46
CA PHE A 117 -0.03 3.45 10.65
C PHE A 117 0.51 2.29 11.47
N ILE A 118 -0.31 1.27 11.76
CA ILE A 118 0.11 0.11 12.56
C ILE A 118 1.26 -0.62 11.87
N ALA A 119 1.17 -0.84 10.56
CA ALA A 119 2.25 -1.47 9.79
C ALA A 119 3.55 -0.66 9.83
N ALA A 120 3.46 0.68 9.67
CA ALA A 120 4.62 1.56 9.77
C ALA A 120 5.23 1.56 11.18
N TYR A 121 4.38 1.59 12.20
CA TYR A 121 4.76 1.56 13.62
C TYR A 121 5.53 0.29 13.93
N ASN A 122 4.96 -0.87 13.64
CA ASN A 122 5.57 -2.16 13.92
C ASN A 122 6.90 -2.34 13.20
N LEU A 123 6.96 -1.95 11.91
CA LEU A 123 8.19 -2.03 11.14
C LEU A 123 9.27 -1.10 11.70
N LEU A 124 9.01 0.22 11.76
CA LEU A 124 10.05 1.21 12.06
C LEU A 124 10.43 1.23 13.54
N SER A 125 9.51 0.93 14.46
CA SER A 125 9.84 0.86 15.88
C SER A 125 10.59 -0.42 16.25
N GLY A 126 10.37 -1.52 15.52
CA GLY A 126 11.06 -2.81 15.74
C GLY A 126 12.42 -2.93 15.02
N MET A 127 12.71 -2.03 14.08
CA MET A 127 13.84 -2.18 13.17
C MET A 127 15.19 -1.92 13.85
N GLN A 128 16.02 -2.96 13.95
CA GLN A 128 17.34 -2.88 14.57
C GLN A 128 18.32 -2.02 13.76
N SER A 129 18.22 -2.00 12.42
CA SER A 129 19.12 -1.23 11.57
C SER A 129 19.00 0.28 11.76
N LEU A 130 17.93 0.78 12.38
CA LEU A 130 17.77 2.21 12.67
C LEU A 130 18.51 2.65 13.95
N LYS A 131 18.83 1.70 14.84
CA LYS A 131 19.43 2.03 16.14
C LYS A 131 20.86 2.55 15.97
N GLY A 132 21.13 3.72 16.52
CA GLY A 132 22.44 4.37 16.45
C GLY A 132 22.73 5.06 15.12
N MET A 133 21.79 5.07 14.17
CA MET A 133 21.96 5.75 12.89
C MET A 133 21.48 7.20 12.99
N SER A 134 22.37 8.14 12.70
CA SER A 134 22.05 9.57 12.63
C SER A 134 21.64 9.98 11.23
N PHE A 135 20.74 10.96 11.10
CA PHE A 135 20.31 11.49 9.82
C PHE A 135 19.91 12.97 9.89
N GLY A 136 20.63 13.82 9.17
CA GLY A 136 20.37 15.25 9.14
C GLY A 136 20.55 15.88 10.52
N PHE A 137 19.46 16.39 11.10
CA PHE A 137 19.42 16.94 12.45
C PHE A 137 18.98 15.91 13.51
N ILE A 138 18.67 14.67 13.12
CA ILE A 138 18.25 13.59 14.01
C ILE A 138 19.49 12.80 14.46
N SER A 139 19.67 12.68 15.77
CA SER A 139 20.84 12.03 16.38
C SER A 139 20.80 10.51 16.30
N ASP A 140 19.63 9.89 16.49
CA ASP A 140 19.44 8.44 16.49
C ASP A 140 18.02 8.09 16.03
N LEU A 141 17.90 7.46 14.85
CA LEU A 141 16.63 7.05 14.25
C LEU A 141 15.87 6.00 15.07
N GLY A 142 16.58 5.24 15.92
CA GLY A 142 16.00 4.16 16.73
C GLY A 142 15.57 4.60 18.13
N LYS A 143 15.77 5.86 18.52
CA LYS A 143 15.41 6.40 19.84
C LYS A 143 14.54 7.64 19.72
N GLU A 144 13.98 8.08 20.83
CA GLU A 144 13.29 9.37 20.92
C GLU A 144 14.21 10.52 20.49
N ASP A 145 13.62 11.53 19.87
CA ASP A 145 14.33 12.59 19.14
C ASP A 145 15.21 13.47 20.05
N ALA A 146 14.81 13.73 21.30
CA ALA A 146 15.60 14.38 22.37
C ALA A 146 16.57 15.53 21.95
N LEU A 147 16.21 16.30 20.91
CA LEU A 147 17.12 17.25 20.25
C LEU A 147 17.45 18.47 21.10
N PHE A 148 16.55 18.84 22.02
CA PHE A 148 16.74 19.94 22.95
C PHE A 148 16.53 19.47 24.38
N MET A 149 17.34 19.98 25.31
CA MET A 149 17.11 19.80 26.73
C MET A 149 16.71 21.13 27.36
N ILE A 150 15.56 21.16 28.04
CA ILE A 150 15.16 22.28 28.90
C ILE A 150 15.34 21.81 30.34
N GLY A 151 16.47 22.20 30.95
CA GLY A 151 16.89 21.63 32.23
C GLY A 151 17.21 20.15 32.09
N SER A 152 16.54 19.29 32.88
CA SER A 152 16.68 17.83 32.84
C SER A 152 15.65 17.13 31.93
N PHE A 153 14.80 17.87 31.22
CA PHE A 153 13.75 17.29 30.38
C PHE A 153 14.14 17.30 28.90
N PRO A 154 14.25 16.13 28.24
CA PRO A 154 14.44 16.06 26.80
C PRO A 154 13.13 16.45 26.08
N VAL A 155 13.24 17.38 25.14
CA VAL A 155 12.16 17.86 24.30
C VAL A 155 12.28 17.24 22.92
N ASN A 156 11.25 16.50 22.52
CA ASN A 156 11.17 15.83 21.23
C ASN A 156 10.57 16.81 20.20
N ILE A 157 11.40 17.33 19.29
CA ILE A 157 10.98 18.36 18.32
C ILE A 157 10.23 17.75 17.15
N LEU A 158 10.65 16.57 16.68
CA LEU A 158 10.00 15.89 15.56
C LEU A 158 8.48 15.75 15.71
N PRO A 159 7.94 15.25 16.84
CA PRO A 159 6.50 15.17 17.06
C PRO A 159 5.79 16.54 17.04
N ILE A 160 6.44 17.59 17.55
CA ILE A 160 5.90 18.96 17.55
C ILE A 160 5.83 19.50 16.12
N LEU A 161 6.91 19.36 15.36
CA LEU A 161 6.98 19.78 13.96
C LEU A 161 5.96 19.02 13.11
N MET A 162 5.86 17.71 13.29
CA MET A 162 4.87 16.84 12.67
C MET A 162 3.44 17.33 12.93
N THR A 163 3.15 17.72 14.17
CA THR A 163 1.84 18.24 14.58
C THR A 163 1.56 19.61 13.96
N LEU A 164 2.56 20.49 13.92
CA LEU A 164 2.44 21.80 13.27
C LEU A 164 2.08 21.66 11.78
N ILE A 165 2.76 20.77 11.05
CA ILE A 165 2.46 20.51 9.64
C ILE A 165 1.04 19.95 9.48
N ASN A 166 0.60 19.07 10.39
CA ASN A 166 -0.76 18.55 10.38
C ASN A 166 -1.81 19.65 10.62
N ILE A 167 -1.57 20.58 11.54
CA ILE A 167 -2.46 21.72 11.78
C ILE A 167 -2.52 22.62 10.53
N ILE A 168 -1.38 22.91 9.90
CA ILE A 168 -1.34 23.70 8.65
C ILE A 168 -2.11 22.99 7.53
N SER A 169 -1.88 21.68 7.35
CA SER A 169 -2.60 20.86 6.35
C SER A 169 -4.10 20.85 6.64
N GLY A 170 -4.48 20.68 7.91
CA GLY A 170 -5.85 20.72 8.38
C GLY A 170 -6.53 22.06 8.12
N PHE A 171 -5.83 23.18 8.34
CA PHE A 171 -6.33 24.51 8.03
C PHE A 171 -6.58 24.71 6.53
N VAL A 172 -5.66 24.24 5.68
CA VAL A 172 -5.81 24.30 4.22
C VAL A 172 -6.97 23.41 3.74
N TYR A 173 -7.13 22.22 4.33
CA TYR A 173 -8.16 21.24 3.98
C TYR A 173 -9.56 21.70 4.43
N THR A 174 -9.71 22.11 5.69
CA THR A 174 -11.00 22.44 6.32
C THR A 174 -11.49 23.86 6.05
N LYS A 175 -10.92 24.56 5.06
CA LYS A 175 -11.33 25.92 4.69
C LYS A 175 -12.78 25.89 4.17
N GLY A 176 -13.69 26.57 4.87
CA GLY A 176 -15.12 26.57 4.56
C GLY A 176 -15.93 25.45 5.20
N HIS A 177 -15.31 24.58 6.01
CA HIS A 177 -15.99 23.49 6.70
C HIS A 177 -16.56 23.92 8.08
N PRO A 178 -17.55 23.18 8.63
CA PRO A 178 -18.10 23.40 9.96
C PRO A 178 -17.06 23.28 11.08
N VAL A 179 -17.28 23.98 12.20
CA VAL A 179 -16.38 23.97 13.38
C VAL A 179 -16.14 22.55 13.92
N SER A 180 -17.19 21.71 13.96
CA SER A 180 -17.09 20.31 14.42
C SER A 180 -16.07 19.48 13.64
N GLU A 181 -15.91 19.75 12.35
CA GLU A 181 -14.94 19.04 11.50
C GLU A 181 -13.52 19.56 11.73
N LYS A 182 -13.36 20.88 11.89
CA LYS A 182 -12.08 21.50 12.27
C LYS A 182 -11.57 20.94 13.60
N LEU A 183 -12.45 20.86 14.60
CA LEU A 183 -12.11 20.33 15.91
C LEU A 183 -11.70 18.85 15.84
N ARG A 184 -12.34 18.05 14.97
CA ARG A 184 -11.95 16.65 14.74
C ARG A 184 -10.54 16.54 14.17
N VAL A 185 -10.21 17.35 13.15
CA VAL A 185 -8.89 17.34 12.51
C VAL A 185 -7.80 17.79 13.48
N TYR A 186 -8.02 18.86 14.24
CA TYR A 186 -7.05 19.34 15.24
C TYR A 186 -6.94 18.41 16.44
N GLY A 187 -8.05 17.84 16.90
CA GLY A 187 -8.06 16.82 17.95
C GLY A 187 -7.27 15.58 17.55
N LEU A 188 -7.37 15.13 16.30
CA LEU A 188 -6.57 14.03 15.78
C LEU A 188 -5.08 14.38 15.71
N ALA A 189 -4.74 15.61 15.31
CA ALA A 189 -3.34 16.06 15.31
C ALA A 189 -2.74 16.05 16.73
N LEU A 190 -3.49 16.51 17.73
CA LEU A 190 -3.08 16.48 19.13
C LEU A 190 -3.00 15.04 19.68
N PHE A 191 -3.93 14.18 19.29
CA PHE A 191 -3.88 12.75 19.64
C PHE A 191 -2.60 12.10 19.13
N PHE A 192 -2.22 12.32 17.86
CA PHE A 192 -0.98 11.79 17.32
C PHE A 192 0.27 12.41 17.96
N LEU A 193 0.21 13.67 18.41
CA LEU A 193 1.30 14.27 19.20
C LEU A 193 1.56 13.45 20.46
N ILE A 194 0.52 13.19 21.26
CA ILE A 194 0.64 12.45 22.53
C ILE A 194 1.09 11.01 22.25
N LEU A 195 0.48 10.36 21.25
CA LEU A 195 0.79 8.98 20.88
C LEU A 195 2.24 8.80 20.42
N LEU A 196 2.75 9.73 19.62
CA LEU A 196 4.08 9.62 19.00
C LEU A 196 5.18 10.37 19.75
N TYR A 197 4.86 11.04 20.85
CA TYR A 197 5.83 11.87 21.57
C TYR A 197 7.06 11.06 22.02
N HIS A 198 6.84 9.86 22.55
CA HIS A 198 7.89 8.93 23.02
C HIS A 198 8.25 7.83 22.00
N SER A 199 7.82 8.00 20.75
CA SER A 199 8.13 7.01 19.72
C SER A 199 9.54 7.23 19.13
N PRO A 200 10.16 6.18 18.56
CA PRO A 200 11.44 6.30 17.85
C PRO A 200 11.36 7.37 16.74
N SER A 201 12.40 8.20 16.66
CA SER A 201 12.46 9.36 15.76
C SER A 201 12.33 8.95 14.29
N GLY A 202 12.77 7.75 13.89
CA GLY A 202 12.58 7.22 12.54
C GLY A 202 11.10 7.00 12.17
N LEU A 203 10.27 6.55 13.10
CA LEU A 203 8.82 6.45 12.91
C LEU A 203 8.20 7.85 12.80
N VAL A 204 8.57 8.75 13.70
CA VAL A 204 8.04 10.12 13.70
C VAL A 204 8.46 10.86 12.43
N PHE A 205 9.68 10.63 11.95
CA PHE A 205 10.19 11.17 10.70
C PHE A 205 9.41 10.66 9.49
N TYR A 206 9.11 9.35 9.43
CA TYR A 206 8.20 8.79 8.43
C TYR A 206 6.83 9.48 8.45
N TRP A 207 6.27 9.70 9.63
CA TRP A 207 4.97 10.35 9.77
C TRP A 207 5.00 11.83 9.40
N LEU A 208 6.08 12.54 9.74
CA LEU A 208 6.34 13.92 9.30
C LEU A 208 6.32 14.01 7.78
N LEU A 209 7.02 13.11 7.09
CA LEU A 209 7.04 13.05 5.62
C LEU A 209 5.66 12.79 5.03
N ASN A 210 4.86 11.92 5.66
CA ASN A 210 3.46 11.69 5.24
C ASN A 210 2.60 12.95 5.39
N ASN A 211 2.77 13.70 6.48
CA ASN A 211 2.04 14.96 6.69
C ASN A 211 2.45 16.03 5.68
N VAL A 212 3.75 16.12 5.37
CA VAL A 212 4.29 16.99 4.31
C VAL A 212 3.69 16.59 2.96
N PHE A 213 3.68 15.30 2.62
CA PHE A 213 3.06 14.81 1.39
C PHE A 213 1.57 15.14 1.34
N SER A 214 0.83 14.98 2.45
CA SER A 214 -0.58 15.33 2.55
C SER A 214 -0.83 16.83 2.33
N LEU A 215 -0.01 17.69 2.94
CA LEU A 215 -0.05 19.14 2.71
C LEU A 215 0.22 19.48 1.24
N MET A 216 1.29 18.91 0.67
CA MET A 216 1.64 19.09 -0.74
C MET A 216 0.51 18.63 -1.66
N LYS A 217 -0.09 17.46 -1.40
CA LYS A 217 -1.26 16.93 -2.11
C LYS A 217 -2.42 17.94 -2.08
N ASN A 218 -2.74 18.47 -0.90
CA ASN A 218 -3.85 19.40 -0.70
C ASN A 218 -3.62 20.74 -1.42
N ILE A 219 -2.39 21.24 -1.46
CA ILE A 219 -2.02 22.43 -2.22
C ILE A 219 -2.08 22.13 -3.72
N PHE A 220 -1.53 21.00 -4.16
CA PHE A 220 -1.41 20.61 -5.55
C PHE A 220 -2.77 20.45 -6.25
N TYR A 221 -3.75 19.88 -5.55
CA TYR A 221 -5.11 19.74 -6.10
C TYR A 221 -5.86 21.06 -6.30
N LYS A 222 -5.41 22.16 -5.66
CA LYS A 222 -5.98 23.50 -5.86
C LYS A 222 -5.33 24.26 -7.02
N LEU A 223 -4.27 23.72 -7.63
CA LEU A 223 -3.60 24.35 -8.77
C LEU A 223 -4.44 24.20 -10.05
N LYS A 224 -4.27 25.15 -10.98
CA LYS A 224 -5.05 25.23 -12.24
C LYS A 224 -4.78 24.05 -13.19
N ASP A 225 -3.54 23.54 -13.22
CA ASP A 225 -3.10 22.44 -14.11
C ASP A 225 -2.19 21.40 -13.40
N PRO A 226 -2.70 20.62 -12.43
CA PRO A 226 -1.89 19.71 -11.62
C PRO A 226 -1.18 18.64 -12.46
N LYS A 227 -1.84 18.10 -13.49
CA LYS A 227 -1.23 17.07 -14.36
C LYS A 227 0.00 17.59 -15.11
N LYS A 228 0.04 18.88 -15.47
CA LYS A 228 1.19 19.49 -16.17
C LYS A 228 2.38 19.63 -15.23
N ILE A 229 2.12 20.16 -14.05
CA ILE A 229 3.17 20.35 -13.05
C ILE A 229 3.75 19.00 -12.64
N LEU A 230 2.91 17.97 -12.47
CA LEU A 230 3.38 16.63 -12.09
C LEU A 230 4.28 16.02 -13.18
N SER A 231 3.90 16.15 -14.46
CA SER A 231 4.73 15.65 -15.56
C SER A 231 6.09 16.35 -15.66
N ILE A 232 6.15 17.64 -15.35
CA ILE A 232 7.40 18.41 -15.37
C ILE A 232 8.29 18.00 -14.19
N ILE A 233 7.72 17.91 -12.99
CA ILE A 233 8.45 17.45 -11.79
C ILE A 233 8.97 16.03 -11.99
N ALA A 234 8.14 15.12 -12.50
CA ALA A 234 8.55 13.75 -12.79
C ALA A 234 9.69 13.69 -13.81
N ALA A 235 9.61 14.50 -14.88
CA ALA A 235 10.68 14.56 -15.87
C ALA A 235 11.99 15.13 -15.30
N ALA A 236 11.90 16.19 -14.50
CA ALA A 236 13.06 16.77 -13.82
C ALA A 236 13.69 15.78 -12.83
N ALA A 237 12.88 15.11 -12.02
CA ALA A 237 13.34 14.07 -11.11
C ALA A 237 13.97 12.88 -11.85
N GLY A 238 13.35 12.44 -12.96
CA GLY A 238 13.90 11.41 -13.83
C GLY A 238 15.27 11.80 -14.40
N ALA A 239 15.39 13.01 -14.96
CA ALA A 239 16.65 13.50 -15.51
C ALA A 239 17.75 13.63 -14.44
N SER A 240 17.43 14.20 -13.28
CA SER A 240 18.36 14.30 -12.15
C SER A 240 18.80 12.92 -11.65
N LEU A 241 17.86 11.96 -11.54
CA LEU A 241 18.18 10.59 -11.16
C LEU A 241 19.10 9.94 -12.19
N LEU A 242 18.84 10.11 -13.50
CA LEU A 242 19.69 9.56 -14.55
C LEU A 242 21.13 10.07 -14.41
N LEU A 243 21.29 11.38 -14.23
CA LEU A 243 22.61 12.00 -14.06
C LEU A 243 23.31 11.44 -12.82
N LEU A 244 22.64 11.44 -11.67
CA LEU A 244 23.20 10.95 -10.41
C LEU A 244 23.63 9.48 -10.49
N THR A 245 22.85 8.64 -11.19
CA THR A 245 23.15 7.20 -11.30
C THR A 245 24.44 6.91 -12.08
N TRP A 246 24.72 7.72 -13.10
CA TRP A 246 25.91 7.56 -13.92
C TRP A 246 27.13 8.31 -13.37
N THR A 247 26.93 9.34 -12.55
CA THR A 247 28.03 10.02 -11.84
C THR A 247 28.43 9.32 -10.54
N ALA A 248 27.56 8.52 -9.94
CA ALA A 248 27.87 7.81 -8.70
C ALA A 248 28.81 6.61 -8.94
N GLY A 249 30.04 6.71 -8.45
CA GLY A 249 31.05 5.64 -8.52
C GLY A 249 30.79 4.45 -7.59
N SER A 250 29.92 4.61 -6.60
CA SER A 250 29.61 3.59 -5.57
C SER A 250 28.54 2.56 -5.99
N LEU A 251 27.89 2.74 -7.14
CA LEU A 251 26.79 1.90 -7.59
C LEU A 251 27.29 0.73 -8.45
N ASP A 252 26.81 -0.48 -8.14
CA ASP A 252 27.06 -1.67 -8.96
C ASP A 252 26.29 -1.61 -10.29
N MET A 253 26.73 -2.35 -11.30
CA MET A 253 26.15 -2.32 -12.65
C MET A 253 24.66 -2.67 -12.64
N ARG A 254 24.25 -3.63 -11.80
CA ARG A 254 22.83 -3.99 -11.60
C ARG A 254 22.02 -2.80 -11.09
N GLN A 255 22.55 -2.05 -10.13
CA GLN A 255 21.89 -0.88 -9.55
C GLN A 255 21.77 0.26 -10.56
N LYS A 256 22.83 0.49 -11.35
CA LYS A 256 22.82 1.48 -12.44
C LYS A 256 21.74 1.19 -13.48
N VAL A 257 21.60 -0.07 -13.89
CA VAL A 257 20.56 -0.48 -14.84
C VAL A 257 19.16 -0.26 -14.25
N LEU A 258 18.91 -0.72 -13.03
CA LEU A 258 17.60 -0.57 -12.38
C LEU A 258 17.19 0.90 -12.21
N LEU A 259 18.11 1.75 -11.74
CA LEU A 259 17.83 3.17 -11.53
C LEU A 259 17.70 3.94 -12.86
N SER A 260 18.41 3.52 -13.91
CA SER A 260 18.23 4.05 -15.27
C SER A 260 16.85 3.70 -15.83
N ILE A 261 16.36 2.47 -15.62
CA ILE A 261 14.99 2.08 -16.01
C ILE A 261 13.97 2.95 -15.25
N LEU A 262 14.13 3.11 -13.94
CA LEU A 262 13.24 3.96 -13.13
C LEU A 262 13.23 5.41 -13.62
N SER A 263 14.40 5.97 -13.94
CA SER A 263 14.53 7.32 -14.52
C SER A 263 13.77 7.44 -15.84
N LEU A 264 13.92 6.48 -16.75
CA LEU A 264 13.20 6.46 -18.02
C LEU A 264 11.68 6.36 -17.83
N LEU A 265 11.22 5.55 -16.87
CA LEU A 265 9.80 5.46 -16.51
C LEU A 265 9.25 6.82 -16.02
N LEU A 266 10.04 7.58 -15.25
CA LEU A 266 9.65 8.92 -14.79
C LEU A 266 9.55 9.96 -15.92
N LEU A 267 10.24 9.74 -17.05
CA LEU A 267 10.16 10.60 -18.23
C LEU A 267 8.93 10.32 -19.12
N LEU A 268 8.35 9.12 -19.05
CA LEU A 268 7.21 8.69 -19.88
C LEU A 268 5.97 9.62 -19.82
N PRO A 269 5.53 10.13 -18.65
CA PRO A 269 4.36 11.00 -18.59
C PRO A 269 4.54 12.29 -19.37
N PHE A 270 5.77 12.82 -19.43
CA PHE A 270 6.09 14.01 -20.21
C PHE A 270 6.09 13.72 -21.72
N LEU A 271 6.72 12.61 -22.13
CA LEU A 271 6.78 12.16 -23.54
C LEU A 271 5.39 11.78 -24.09
N SER A 272 4.55 11.13 -23.29
CA SER A 272 3.20 10.73 -23.71
C SER A 272 2.28 11.91 -24.02
N ARG A 273 2.58 13.11 -23.49
CA ARG A 273 1.75 14.32 -23.65
C ARG A 273 1.97 15.01 -24.99
N THR A 274 3.14 14.87 -25.61
CA THR A 274 3.38 15.39 -26.98
C THR A 274 2.58 14.61 -28.02
N ARG A 275 2.14 13.40 -27.69
CA ARG A 275 1.32 12.52 -28.54
C ARG A 275 -0.16 12.58 -28.14
N LYS A 276 -0.82 13.71 -28.40
CA LYS A 276 -2.29 13.78 -28.32
C LYS A 276 -2.92 12.92 -29.42
N THR A 277 -3.35 11.72 -29.05
CA THR A 277 -4.41 11.01 -29.77
C THR A 277 -5.54 10.73 -28.79
N ASP A 278 -6.45 11.69 -28.66
CA ASP A 278 -7.77 11.46 -28.05
C ASP A 278 -8.60 10.63 -29.03
N THR A 279 -8.26 9.35 -29.13
CA THR A 279 -9.16 8.37 -29.72
C THR A 279 -10.26 8.06 -28.71
N PRO A 280 -11.55 8.04 -29.12
CA PRO A 280 -12.62 7.57 -28.25
C PRO A 280 -12.33 6.11 -27.88
N ARG A 281 -11.96 5.90 -26.61
CA ARG A 281 -11.49 4.60 -26.12
C ARG A 281 -12.67 3.77 -25.65
N LYS A 282 -12.84 2.60 -26.29
CA LYS A 282 -13.89 1.61 -26.01
C LYS A 282 -13.92 1.23 -24.53
N GLU A 283 -15.10 1.26 -23.91
CA GLU A 283 -15.29 0.78 -22.54
C GLU A 283 -14.97 -0.72 -22.46
N ARG A 284 -14.14 -1.10 -21.48
CA ARG A 284 -13.82 -2.51 -21.24
C ARG A 284 -14.81 -3.09 -20.22
N PRO A 285 -15.29 -4.34 -20.41
CA PRO A 285 -16.25 -4.94 -19.49
C PRO A 285 -15.67 -5.12 -18.08
N LYS A 286 -16.53 -4.99 -17.07
CA LYS A 286 -16.23 -5.15 -15.65
C LYS A 286 -16.20 -6.63 -15.30
N ASP A 287 -15.03 -7.14 -14.92
CA ASP A 287 -14.88 -8.55 -14.54
C ASP A 287 -14.33 -8.70 -13.12
N ALA A 288 -15.16 -8.34 -12.14
CA ALA A 288 -14.86 -8.60 -10.74
C ALA A 288 -14.61 -10.09 -10.49
N LEU A 289 -15.35 -10.97 -11.17
CA LEU A 289 -15.18 -12.42 -11.05
C LEU A 289 -13.77 -12.88 -11.44
N ILE A 290 -13.22 -12.38 -12.55
CA ILE A 290 -11.83 -12.70 -12.94
C ILE A 290 -10.86 -12.21 -11.89
N PHE A 291 -11.08 -10.99 -11.38
CA PHE A 291 -10.19 -10.44 -10.38
C PHE A 291 -10.18 -11.27 -9.09
N PHE A 292 -11.35 -11.53 -8.51
CA PHE A 292 -11.47 -12.26 -7.24
C PHE A 292 -11.11 -13.74 -7.37
N SER A 293 -11.43 -14.39 -8.49
CA SER A 293 -10.97 -15.77 -8.73
C SER A 293 -9.44 -15.83 -8.91
N GLY A 294 -8.84 -14.90 -9.66
CA GLY A 294 -7.39 -14.80 -9.77
C GLY A 294 -6.70 -14.51 -8.43
N ALA A 295 -7.24 -13.59 -7.64
CA ALA A 295 -6.72 -13.27 -6.32
C ALA A 295 -6.82 -14.45 -5.35
N LEU A 296 -7.93 -15.21 -5.39
CA LEU A 296 -8.08 -16.41 -4.59
C LEU A 296 -7.11 -17.50 -5.04
N LEU A 297 -6.95 -17.71 -6.35
CA LEU A 297 -5.98 -18.66 -6.90
C LEU A 297 -4.55 -18.31 -6.44
N MET A 298 -4.16 -17.04 -6.51
CA MET A 298 -2.85 -16.60 -5.99
C MET A 298 -2.73 -16.82 -4.49
N SER A 299 -3.78 -16.54 -3.72
CA SER A 299 -3.79 -16.79 -2.28
C SER A 299 -3.53 -18.26 -1.96
N VAL A 300 -4.16 -19.19 -2.69
CA VAL A 300 -3.96 -20.62 -2.50
C VAL A 300 -2.56 -21.03 -2.99
N LEU A 301 -2.12 -20.55 -4.16
CA LEU A 301 -0.80 -20.88 -4.70
C LEU A 301 0.33 -20.45 -3.74
N THR A 302 0.36 -19.19 -3.33
CA THR A 302 1.45 -18.63 -2.52
C THR A 302 1.29 -18.89 -1.02
N GLY A 303 0.06 -19.13 -0.56
CA GLY A 303 -0.26 -19.29 0.86
C GLY A 303 -0.48 -20.73 1.30
N LEU A 304 -0.76 -21.65 0.38
CA LEU A 304 -1.03 -23.05 0.70
C LEU A 304 -0.05 -23.97 -0.04
N LEU A 305 -0.10 -24.00 -1.37
CA LEU A 305 0.61 -24.99 -2.17
C LEU A 305 2.14 -24.84 -2.09
N ILE A 306 2.69 -23.65 -2.34
CA ILE A 306 4.14 -23.44 -2.25
C ILE A 306 4.67 -23.71 -0.82
N PRO A 307 4.07 -23.18 0.26
CA PRO A 307 4.51 -23.49 1.62
C PRO A 307 4.42 -24.97 1.99
N ILE A 308 3.37 -25.69 1.57
CA ILE A 308 3.24 -27.13 1.81
C ILE A 308 4.38 -27.88 1.12
N ASP A 309 4.67 -27.57 -0.14
CA ASP A 309 5.73 -28.25 -0.87
C ASP A 309 7.10 -28.01 -0.23
N VAL A 310 7.38 -26.77 0.19
CA VAL A 310 8.62 -26.43 0.91
C VAL A 310 8.75 -27.20 2.22
N ILE A 311 7.67 -27.30 3.00
CA ILE A 311 7.67 -28.07 4.25
C ILE A 311 7.84 -29.56 3.96
N SER A 312 7.21 -30.07 2.91
CA SER A 312 7.29 -31.49 2.52
C SER A 312 8.67 -31.89 1.99
N ALA A 313 9.38 -30.94 1.37
CA ALA A 313 10.73 -31.16 0.84
C ALA A 313 11.78 -31.27 1.94
N SER A 314 11.61 -30.53 3.05
CA SER A 314 12.53 -30.55 4.20
C SER A 314 11.82 -30.62 5.56
N PRO A 315 11.07 -31.69 5.89
CA PRO A 315 10.24 -31.73 7.11
C PRO A 315 11.03 -31.58 8.41
N GLU A 316 12.27 -32.09 8.43
CA GLU A 316 13.17 -32.05 9.60
C GLU A 316 13.51 -30.62 10.00
N GLU A 317 13.63 -29.70 9.04
CA GLU A 317 13.96 -28.29 9.29
C GLU A 317 12.79 -27.51 9.91
N PHE A 318 11.56 -28.01 9.75
CA PHE A 318 10.34 -27.39 10.28
C PHE A 318 9.86 -28.04 11.59
N ILE A 319 10.55 -29.05 12.10
CA ILE A 319 10.20 -29.74 13.36
C ILE A 319 11.27 -29.43 14.41
N ASN A 320 10.91 -28.62 15.42
CA ASN A 320 11.79 -28.38 16.56
C ASN A 320 11.55 -29.44 17.66
N VAL A 321 12.51 -30.35 17.85
CA VAL A 321 12.42 -31.44 18.84
C VAL A 321 12.28 -30.91 20.28
N ARG A 322 12.79 -29.71 20.60
CA ARG A 322 12.68 -29.10 21.93
C ARG A 322 11.36 -28.39 22.18
N PHE A 323 10.69 -27.94 21.12
CA PHE A 323 9.41 -27.25 21.17
C PHE A 323 8.54 -27.75 20.01
N PRO A 324 7.79 -28.85 20.19
CA PRO A 324 6.96 -29.39 19.12
C PRO A 324 5.85 -28.38 18.78
N PHE A 325 6.08 -27.60 17.73
CA PHE A 325 5.06 -26.79 17.07
C PHE A 325 4.46 -27.60 15.93
N ASP A 326 3.14 -27.53 15.79
CA ASP A 326 2.44 -28.15 14.66
C ASP A 326 2.81 -27.42 13.35
N PRO A 327 3.44 -28.09 12.37
CA PRO A 327 3.84 -27.47 11.10
C PRO A 327 2.68 -26.84 10.32
N SER A 328 1.45 -27.31 10.53
CA SER A 328 0.26 -26.76 9.90
C SER A 328 0.01 -25.29 10.28
N LEU A 329 0.55 -24.81 11.41
CA LEU A 329 0.45 -23.41 11.81
C LEU A 329 1.23 -22.48 10.89
N HIS A 330 2.35 -22.93 10.31
CA HIS A 330 3.10 -22.15 9.31
C HIS A 330 2.30 -22.00 8.02
N VAL A 331 1.63 -23.07 7.60
CA VAL A 331 0.73 -23.05 6.45
C VAL A 331 -0.47 -22.14 6.71
N LEU A 332 -1.08 -22.20 7.90
CA LEU A 332 -2.18 -21.32 8.25
C LEU A 332 -1.76 -19.84 8.26
N TYR A 333 -0.58 -19.52 8.80
CA TYR A 333 -0.03 -18.17 8.80
C TYR A 333 0.19 -17.64 7.38
N THR A 334 0.87 -18.42 6.53
CA THR A 334 1.15 -18.05 5.13
C THR A 334 -0.13 -17.94 4.30
N MET A 335 -1.12 -18.78 4.56
CA MET A 335 -2.44 -18.69 3.94
C MET A 335 -3.19 -17.42 4.34
N CYS A 336 -3.20 -17.06 5.63
CA CYS A 336 -3.81 -15.80 6.11
C CYS A 336 -3.10 -14.58 5.49
N LEU A 337 -1.77 -14.60 5.44
CA LEU A 337 -0.96 -13.53 4.85
C LEU A 337 -1.25 -13.37 3.35
N ALA A 338 -1.26 -14.47 2.60
CA ALA A 338 -1.53 -14.47 1.16
C ALA A 338 -2.98 -14.04 0.86
N PHE A 339 -3.95 -14.49 1.66
CA PHE A 339 -5.34 -14.06 1.55
C PHE A 339 -5.48 -12.57 1.82
N GLY A 340 -4.81 -12.08 2.87
CA GLY A 340 -4.73 -10.67 3.22
C GLY A 340 -4.16 -9.82 2.08
N LEU A 341 -3.07 -10.28 1.46
CA LEU A 341 -2.41 -9.58 0.37
C LEU A 341 -3.28 -9.54 -0.91
N TRP A 342 -3.65 -10.71 -1.42
CA TRP A 342 -4.26 -10.85 -2.74
C TRP A 342 -5.75 -10.53 -2.73
N VAL A 343 -6.50 -11.07 -1.75
CA VAL A 343 -7.95 -10.98 -1.72
C VAL A 343 -8.40 -9.72 -0.99
N LEU A 344 -7.90 -9.49 0.23
CA LEU A 344 -8.35 -8.36 1.05
C LEU A 344 -7.80 -7.03 0.52
N TRP A 345 -6.49 -6.83 0.54
CA TRP A 345 -5.88 -5.58 0.08
C TRP A 345 -6.01 -5.40 -1.43
N GLY A 346 -5.79 -6.46 -2.22
CA GLY A 346 -6.09 -6.45 -3.64
C GLY A 346 -7.55 -6.10 -3.94
N GLY A 347 -8.50 -6.63 -3.16
CA GLY A 347 -9.93 -6.31 -3.27
C GLY A 347 -10.27 -4.88 -2.90
N ILE A 348 -9.68 -4.34 -1.83
CA ILE A 348 -9.79 -2.92 -1.46
C ILE A 348 -9.27 -2.06 -2.61
N LEU A 349 -8.05 -2.30 -3.09
CA LEU A 349 -7.49 -1.58 -4.24
C LEU A 349 -8.44 -1.63 -5.46
N TYR A 350 -8.94 -2.82 -5.80
CA TYR A 350 -9.87 -3.02 -6.91
C TYR A 350 -11.17 -2.22 -6.73
N PHE A 351 -11.76 -2.23 -5.54
CA PHE A 351 -13.03 -1.54 -5.25
C PHE A 351 -12.91 -0.03 -5.43
N PHE A 352 -11.82 0.56 -4.93
CA PHE A 352 -11.57 2.00 -4.97
C PHE A 352 -11.06 2.50 -6.34
N MET A 353 -10.69 1.61 -7.26
CA MET A 353 -10.26 1.97 -8.61
C MET A 353 -11.41 2.39 -9.54
N LYS A 354 -11.08 3.22 -10.55
CA LYS A 354 -11.99 3.57 -11.64
C LYS A 354 -12.29 2.35 -12.52
N ASP A 355 -13.46 2.33 -13.15
CA ASP A 355 -13.92 1.21 -13.99
C ASP A 355 -12.92 0.81 -15.09
N ARG A 356 -12.26 1.79 -15.72
CA ARG A 356 -11.18 1.52 -16.69
C ARG A 356 -10.00 0.78 -16.07
N SER A 357 -9.55 1.21 -14.90
CA SER A 357 -8.42 0.62 -14.19
C SER A 357 -8.73 -0.78 -13.69
N LYS A 358 -9.98 -1.05 -13.28
CA LYS A 358 -10.43 -2.38 -12.87
C LYS A 358 -10.19 -3.44 -13.94
N SER A 359 -10.46 -3.14 -15.21
CA SER A 359 -10.20 -4.12 -16.29
C SER A 359 -8.71 -4.41 -16.48
N TYR A 360 -7.82 -3.43 -16.31
CA TYR A 360 -6.37 -3.68 -16.36
C TYR A 360 -5.89 -4.46 -15.13
N PHE A 361 -6.52 -4.26 -13.97
CA PHE A 361 -6.20 -4.99 -12.76
C PHE A 361 -6.63 -6.46 -12.84
N SER A 362 -7.82 -6.73 -13.40
CA SER A 362 -8.28 -8.09 -13.73
C SER A 362 -7.37 -8.79 -14.74
N GLU A 363 -6.85 -8.06 -15.72
CA GLU A 363 -5.88 -8.59 -16.69
C GLU A 363 -4.53 -8.84 -16.02
N GLY A 364 -4.07 -7.92 -15.17
CA GLY A 364 -2.82 -8.05 -14.42
C GLY A 364 -2.81 -9.27 -13.49
N ILE A 365 -3.88 -9.51 -12.72
CA ILE A 365 -3.93 -10.70 -11.86
C ILE A 365 -3.94 -11.99 -12.68
N TRP A 366 -4.60 -12.02 -13.85
CA TRP A 366 -4.56 -13.15 -14.76
C TRP A 366 -3.14 -13.44 -15.25
N LEU A 367 -2.39 -12.40 -15.65
CA LEU A 367 -1.00 -12.54 -16.05
C LEU A 367 -0.13 -13.08 -14.92
N ILE A 368 -0.29 -12.52 -13.71
CA ILE A 368 0.44 -12.96 -12.51
C ILE A 368 0.15 -14.43 -12.22
N CYS A 369 -1.12 -14.85 -12.18
CA CYS A 369 -1.49 -16.25 -11.98
C CYS A 369 -0.83 -17.16 -13.01
N GLY A 370 -0.95 -16.82 -14.31
CA GLY A 370 -0.42 -17.64 -15.39
C GLY A 370 1.09 -17.80 -15.32
N ILE A 371 1.81 -16.70 -15.07
CA ILE A 371 3.27 -16.72 -14.95
C ILE A 371 3.70 -17.49 -13.69
N SER A 372 3.07 -17.24 -12.54
CA SER A 372 3.41 -17.92 -11.29
C SER A 372 3.16 -19.43 -11.35
N ILE A 373 2.11 -19.88 -12.02
CA ILE A 373 1.84 -21.32 -12.21
C ILE A 373 2.89 -21.94 -13.13
N VAL A 374 3.20 -21.30 -14.26
CA VAL A 374 4.23 -21.82 -15.18
C VAL A 374 5.59 -21.87 -14.49
N ASP A 375 5.95 -20.83 -13.75
CA ASP A 375 7.19 -20.78 -12.96
C ASP A 375 7.22 -21.91 -11.93
N TYR A 376 6.16 -22.07 -11.13
CA TYR A 376 6.05 -23.16 -10.16
C TYR A 376 6.20 -24.55 -10.79
N LEU A 377 5.58 -24.80 -11.95
CA LEU A 377 5.62 -26.11 -12.61
C LEU A 377 6.94 -26.42 -13.34
N THR A 378 7.69 -25.40 -13.75
CA THR A 378 8.85 -25.58 -14.65
C THR A 378 10.19 -25.21 -14.01
N ALA A 379 10.20 -24.36 -12.99
CA ALA A 379 11.42 -23.84 -12.37
C ALA A 379 11.92 -24.68 -11.17
N GLY A 380 11.27 -25.82 -10.87
CA GLY A 380 11.71 -26.80 -9.88
C GLY A 380 13.01 -27.48 -10.30
N THR A 381 14.15 -26.83 -10.04
CA THR A 381 15.48 -27.43 -10.18
C THR A 381 15.98 -27.86 -8.81
N ASP A 382 16.73 -28.95 -8.73
CA ASP A 382 17.44 -29.41 -7.54
C ASP A 382 18.52 -28.39 -7.14
N ARG A 383 18.19 -27.45 -6.24
CA ARG A 383 19.05 -26.33 -5.82
C ARG A 383 19.76 -26.59 -4.48
N GLY A 384 19.83 -27.85 -4.06
CA GLY A 384 20.36 -28.25 -2.76
C GLY A 384 19.38 -28.00 -1.61
N LEU A 385 19.86 -28.24 -0.39
CA LEU A 385 19.04 -28.11 0.82
C LEU A 385 18.73 -26.64 1.11
N LEU A 386 17.47 -26.38 1.46
CA LEU A 386 17.00 -25.09 1.94
C LEU A 386 17.08 -25.08 3.47
N SER A 387 17.92 -24.22 4.02
CA SER A 387 18.04 -24.05 5.48
C SER A 387 16.74 -23.50 6.11
N PRO A 388 16.56 -23.61 7.44
CA PRO A 388 15.43 -23.02 8.17
C PRO A 388 15.24 -21.52 7.96
N ASN A 389 16.30 -20.82 7.56
CA ASN A 389 16.28 -19.39 7.27
C ASN A 389 15.87 -19.08 5.82
N LEU A 390 15.35 -20.07 5.07
CA LEU A 390 14.99 -19.97 3.66
C LEU A 390 16.18 -19.55 2.77
N GLN A 391 17.38 -20.00 3.15
CA GLN A 391 18.61 -19.80 2.38
C GLN A 391 19.10 -21.15 1.87
N TYR A 392 19.41 -21.23 0.57
CA TYR A 392 20.11 -22.38 0.02
C TYR A 392 21.53 -22.44 0.58
N GLU A 393 22.03 -23.64 0.85
CA GLU A 393 23.41 -23.85 1.33
C GLU A 393 24.45 -23.27 0.36
N GLU A 394 24.19 -23.33 -0.94
CA GLU A 394 24.95 -22.64 -1.97
C GLU A 394 24.12 -21.51 -2.59
N PHE A 395 24.67 -20.28 -2.60
CA PHE A 395 24.02 -19.17 -3.30
C PHE A 395 24.08 -19.42 -4.82
N PRO A 396 22.93 -19.51 -5.52
CA PRO A 396 22.94 -19.75 -6.95
C PRO A 396 23.53 -18.54 -7.67
N VAL A 397 24.71 -18.72 -8.29
CA VAL A 397 25.35 -17.71 -9.14
C VAL A 397 24.85 -17.87 -10.56
N PHE A 398 23.89 -17.05 -10.95
CA PHE A 398 23.33 -17.08 -12.30
C PHE A 398 24.21 -16.31 -13.30
N LYS A 399 24.39 -16.88 -14.50
CA LYS A 399 25.06 -16.20 -15.61
C LYS A 399 24.13 -15.16 -16.25
N LEU A 400 24.70 -14.12 -16.88
CA LEU A 400 23.91 -13.09 -17.58
C LEU A 400 22.98 -13.70 -18.65
N SER A 401 23.43 -14.74 -19.34
CA SER A 401 22.63 -15.50 -20.32
C SER A 401 21.36 -16.10 -19.73
N GLU A 402 21.43 -16.63 -18.50
CA GLU A 402 20.29 -17.24 -17.83
C GLU A 402 19.26 -16.16 -17.46
N TYR A 403 19.72 -15.01 -16.95
CA TYR A 403 18.84 -13.86 -16.70
C TYR A 403 18.13 -13.38 -17.96
N LEU A 404 18.83 -13.31 -19.10
CA LEU A 404 18.26 -12.88 -20.37
C LEU A 404 17.24 -13.89 -20.92
N ILE A 405 17.55 -15.19 -20.85
CA ILE A 405 16.64 -16.26 -21.26
C ILE A 405 15.38 -16.24 -20.39
N ASN A 406 15.53 -16.18 -19.06
CA ASN A 406 14.38 -16.12 -18.15
C ASN A 406 13.52 -14.88 -18.40
N SER A 407 14.15 -13.73 -18.65
CA SER A 407 13.43 -12.49 -18.99
C SER A 407 12.67 -12.61 -20.32
N LEU A 408 13.25 -13.29 -21.31
CA LEU A 408 12.59 -13.56 -22.59
C LEU A 408 11.42 -14.52 -22.43
N ILE A 409 11.56 -15.59 -21.63
CA ILE A 409 10.49 -16.53 -21.32
C ILE A 409 9.32 -15.80 -20.66
N VAL A 410 9.59 -14.98 -19.64
CA VAL A 410 8.56 -14.17 -18.97
C VAL A 410 7.86 -13.24 -19.97
N LEU A 411 8.61 -12.58 -20.86
CA LEU A 411 8.03 -11.72 -21.90
C LEU A 411 7.10 -12.49 -22.85
N VAL A 412 7.52 -13.67 -23.31
CA VAL A 412 6.71 -14.55 -24.17
C VAL A 412 5.43 -14.98 -23.46
N LEU A 413 5.52 -15.38 -22.19
CA LEU A 413 4.36 -15.74 -21.37
C LEU A 413 3.40 -14.55 -21.21
N VAL A 414 3.91 -13.35 -20.90
CA VAL A 414 3.10 -12.13 -20.79
C VAL A 414 2.33 -11.88 -22.10
N LEU A 415 2.99 -11.98 -23.25
CA LEU A 415 2.35 -11.78 -24.55
C LEU A 415 1.30 -12.85 -24.85
N ALA A 416 1.60 -14.11 -24.56
CA ALA A 416 0.70 -15.24 -24.77
C ALA A 416 -0.57 -15.11 -23.89
N PHE A 417 -0.41 -14.88 -22.59
CA PHE A 417 -1.53 -14.72 -21.67
C PHE A 417 -2.32 -13.43 -21.93
N HIS A 418 -1.67 -12.35 -22.36
CA HIS A 418 -2.35 -11.13 -22.81
C HIS A 418 -3.24 -11.38 -24.04
N PHE A 419 -2.70 -12.06 -25.05
CA PHE A 419 -3.45 -12.45 -26.23
C PHE A 419 -4.64 -13.35 -25.88
N PHE A 420 -4.41 -14.35 -25.02
CA PHE A 420 -5.44 -15.25 -24.53
C PHE A 420 -6.55 -14.49 -23.80
N PHE A 421 -6.19 -13.56 -22.91
CA PHE A 421 -7.16 -12.73 -22.19
C PHE A 421 -8.05 -11.91 -23.13
N LYS A 422 -7.45 -11.33 -24.17
CA LYS A 422 -8.16 -10.50 -25.14
C LYS A 422 -9.10 -11.30 -26.03
N LYS A 423 -8.71 -12.53 -26.42
CA LYS A 423 -9.46 -13.37 -27.36
C LYS A 423 -10.48 -14.30 -26.68
N PHE A 424 -10.15 -14.82 -25.49
CA PHE A 424 -10.85 -15.95 -24.84
C PHE A 424 -11.30 -15.63 -23.42
N ARG A 425 -11.91 -14.46 -23.22
CA ARG A 425 -12.24 -13.92 -21.90
C ARG A 425 -13.19 -14.79 -21.07
N THR A 426 -14.12 -15.51 -21.69
CA THR A 426 -15.01 -16.46 -20.99
C THR A 426 -14.23 -17.67 -20.48
N LEU A 427 -13.29 -18.19 -21.27
CA LEU A 427 -12.44 -19.31 -20.88
C LEU A 427 -11.51 -18.95 -19.72
N VAL A 428 -10.98 -17.72 -19.68
CA VAL A 428 -10.18 -17.22 -18.54
C VAL A 428 -10.90 -17.42 -17.20
N ARG A 429 -12.21 -17.14 -17.14
CA ARG A 429 -13.01 -17.33 -15.92
C ARG A 429 -13.04 -18.81 -15.51
N ILE A 430 -13.26 -19.69 -16.48
CA ILE A 430 -13.33 -21.14 -16.24
C ILE A 430 -11.97 -21.66 -15.79
N VAL A 431 -10.88 -21.25 -16.45
CA VAL A 431 -9.52 -21.67 -16.11
C VAL A 431 -9.14 -21.25 -14.69
N LEU A 432 -9.46 -20.01 -14.28
CA LEU A 432 -9.16 -19.55 -12.93
C LEU A 432 -9.96 -20.34 -11.87
N ILE A 433 -11.24 -20.60 -12.11
CA ILE A 433 -12.08 -21.37 -11.17
C ILE A 433 -11.60 -22.83 -11.10
N ALA A 434 -11.34 -23.45 -12.26
CA ALA A 434 -10.82 -24.81 -12.33
C ALA A 434 -9.44 -24.93 -11.67
N GLY A 435 -8.58 -23.92 -11.82
CA GLY A 435 -7.29 -23.85 -11.15
C GLY A 435 -7.40 -23.82 -9.64
N ILE A 436 -8.38 -23.11 -9.07
CA ILE A 436 -8.61 -23.12 -7.62
C ILE A 436 -9.00 -24.53 -7.15
N VAL A 437 -9.92 -25.19 -7.88
CA VAL A 437 -10.37 -26.55 -7.53
C VAL A 437 -9.23 -27.54 -7.66
N GLY A 438 -8.45 -27.49 -8.74
CA GLY A 438 -7.34 -28.43 -8.98
C GLY A 438 -6.11 -28.20 -8.10
N VAL A 439 -6.03 -27.08 -7.38
CA VAL A 439 -5.00 -26.86 -6.35
C VAL A 439 -5.46 -27.34 -4.97
N ILE A 440 -6.78 -27.37 -4.72
CA ILE A 440 -7.36 -27.75 -3.43
C ILE A 440 -7.67 -29.26 -3.37
N GLY A 441 -8.07 -29.86 -4.49
CA GLY A 441 -8.36 -31.29 -4.61
C GLY A 441 -7.18 -32.04 -5.22
#